data_AF-A0A8B8YEW5-F1
#
_entry.id   AF-A0A8B8YEW5-F1
#
_cell.length_a   1.000
_cell.length_b   1.000
_cell.length_c   1.000
_cell.angle_alpha   90.00
_cell.angle_beta   90.00
_cell.angle_gamma   90.00
#
_symmetry.space_group_name_H-M   'P 1'
#
loop_
_entity.id
_entity.type
_entity.pdbx_description
1 polymer ?
#
loop_
_entity_poly.entity_id
_entity_poly.type
_entity_poly.pdbx_seq_one_letter_code
_entity_poly.pdbx_strand_id
1 'polypeptide(L)'
;MRACVPLIVAVLCRLAWAGQTESCASRCHEKFDRDAACQCDRRCPWHGDCCEDYERLCTADEDPREPEPFLELEEETEGAPASDLYAAPNSCQGRCLEAFDKHHLCHCNARCPEFGNCCEDFESLCGHEGFSHISDAITKEELQSTSEKIYRADTNKAQKADIVLNSQNCISPSETSDQVDRCPEPLFTYVNEKLFSKPTYAAFINLLNNYQRATGHGEHFTAQQLAEQDTFLREAMKTAVMKELYGFLHQQRPGSAFPSPQSSVFLSPDRYSTEQEFVNDLKNMWFGLYARGKEERDSGGFEHVFSGEIKKGKVTGFHNWIQFYMQEKEGLVDYYSHICDGRWDSHPHVLALQFSWDGYYKEVSSTFIGSSPEFEFALYSLCFIVRPGKVCQLSLSGHPLAIQTYTWDKSTYGNGKKYIATAYVVSSTQ
;
A
#
# COMPACT_ATOMS: atom_id res chain seq x y z
N MET A 1 -10.87 62.92 -54.81
CA MET A 1 -11.49 63.39 -53.55
C MET A 1 -10.60 62.98 -52.39
N ARG A 2 -10.11 64.00 -51.64
CA ARG A 2 -9.48 63.99 -50.29
C ARG A 2 -8.15 63.20 -50.15
N ALA A 3 -6.98 63.82 -50.38
CA ALA A 3 -6.16 64.74 -49.53
C ALA A 3 -5.18 63.97 -48.63
N CYS A 4 -3.84 63.99 -48.80
CA CYS A 4 -2.79 65.03 -48.75
C CYS A 4 -2.25 65.38 -47.34
N VAL A 5 -0.97 64.98 -47.13
CA VAL A 5 0.16 65.74 -46.54
C VAL A 5 0.40 65.67 -45.00
N PRO A 6 1.68 65.69 -44.54
CA PRO A 6 2.13 65.20 -43.22
C PRO A 6 2.56 66.31 -42.23
N LEU A 7 3.00 65.87 -41.04
CA LEU A 7 3.94 66.51 -40.09
C LEU A 7 3.60 67.90 -39.51
N ILE A 8 3.24 67.94 -38.22
CA ILE A 8 3.47 69.11 -37.34
C ILE A 8 4.03 68.62 -35.99
N VAL A 9 5.19 69.15 -35.64
CA VAL A 9 5.90 69.02 -34.36
C VAL A 9 5.56 70.22 -33.46
N ALA A 10 5.66 70.00 -32.13
CA ALA A 10 5.83 70.95 -31.02
C ALA A 10 4.55 71.23 -30.19
N VAL A 11 4.53 71.36 -28.85
CA VAL A 11 5.53 71.32 -27.75
C VAL A 11 4.72 71.45 -26.43
N LEU A 12 5.14 70.74 -25.37
CA LEU A 12 4.99 71.00 -23.91
C LEU A 12 3.60 71.09 -23.22
N CYS A 13 3.40 70.22 -22.20
CA CYS A 13 3.31 70.53 -20.76
C CYS A 13 2.28 69.65 -20.00
N ARG A 14 2.85 68.74 -19.18
CA ARG A 14 2.39 68.23 -17.87
C ARG A 14 0.95 68.51 -17.45
N LEU A 15 0.20 67.45 -17.17
CA LEU A 15 -0.48 67.27 -15.87
C LEU A 15 -0.46 65.78 -15.52
N ALA A 16 0.27 65.47 -14.45
CA ALA A 16 0.27 64.18 -13.79
C ALA A 16 -1.14 63.91 -13.24
N TRP A 17 -1.73 62.77 -13.61
CA TRP A 17 -2.79 62.17 -12.82
C TRP A 17 -2.18 61.02 -12.03
N ALA A 18 -2.16 61.27 -10.72
CA ALA A 18 -1.69 60.40 -9.67
C ALA A 18 -2.32 59.01 -9.79
N GLY A 19 -1.51 58.01 -10.13
CA GLY A 19 -1.81 56.66 -9.69
C GLY A 19 -1.74 56.67 -8.16
N GLN A 20 -2.79 56.18 -7.50
CA GLN A 20 -2.67 55.76 -6.11
C GLN A 20 -1.55 54.72 -6.08
N THR A 21 -0.37 55.12 -5.61
CA THR A 21 0.70 54.20 -5.25
C THR A 21 0.19 53.41 -4.06
N GLU A 22 -0.34 52.21 -4.32
CA GLU A 22 -0.61 51.26 -3.25
C GLU A 22 0.71 50.88 -2.60
N SER A 23 0.75 51.04 -1.29
CA SER A 23 1.94 50.90 -0.44
C SER A 23 1.72 49.71 0.50
N CYS A 24 2.79 49.01 0.83
CA CYS A 24 2.78 47.94 1.83
C CYS A 24 2.73 48.44 3.28
N ALA A 25 2.64 49.76 3.52
CA ALA A 25 2.49 50.32 4.84
C ALA A 25 1.25 49.73 5.55
N SER A 26 1.49 48.94 6.60
CA SER A 26 0.47 48.18 7.35
C SER A 26 -0.22 47.03 6.60
N ARG A 27 0.31 46.61 5.45
CA ARG A 27 -0.18 45.49 4.63
C ARG A 27 0.79 44.31 4.53
N CYS A 28 1.93 44.37 5.21
CA CYS A 28 2.92 43.29 5.22
C CYS A 28 2.30 41.96 5.69
N HIS A 29 2.51 40.91 4.89
CA HIS A 29 2.02 39.54 5.13
C HIS A 29 0.49 39.36 5.01
N GLU A 30 -0.19 40.22 4.26
CA GLU A 30 -1.59 40.00 3.90
C GLU A 30 -1.79 38.76 3.00
N LYS A 31 -3.04 38.36 2.78
CA LYS A 31 -3.36 37.28 1.82
C LYS A 31 -3.41 37.88 0.42
N PHE A 32 -3.00 37.08 -0.56
CA PHE A 32 -3.07 37.45 -1.99
C PHE A 32 -4.47 37.93 -2.37
N ASP A 33 -4.54 39.10 -3.00
CA ASP A 33 -5.75 39.68 -3.55
C ASP A 33 -5.58 39.91 -5.06
N ARG A 34 -6.36 39.16 -5.86
CA ARG A 34 -6.27 39.20 -7.31
C ARG A 34 -6.67 40.56 -7.90
N ASP A 35 -7.48 41.34 -7.18
CA ASP A 35 -8.00 42.60 -7.67
C ASP A 35 -7.13 43.80 -7.22
N ALA A 36 -6.10 43.55 -6.40
CA ALA A 36 -5.13 44.56 -5.97
C ALA A 36 -4.09 44.87 -7.07
N ALA A 37 -3.65 46.13 -7.12
CA ALA A 37 -2.68 46.58 -8.13
C ALA A 37 -1.26 46.02 -7.91
N CYS A 38 -0.94 45.65 -6.66
CA CYS A 38 0.31 45.01 -6.26
C CYS A 38 0.08 44.25 -4.93
N GLN A 39 0.95 43.29 -4.63
CA GLN A 39 0.84 42.42 -3.46
C GLN A 39 1.83 42.78 -2.36
N CYS A 40 1.44 42.58 -1.10
CA CYS A 40 2.29 42.71 0.09
C CYS A 40 2.42 41.39 0.88
N ASP A 41 2.12 40.26 0.23
CA ASP A 41 2.26 38.93 0.80
C ASP A 41 3.67 38.36 0.58
N ARG A 42 4.06 37.35 1.38
CA ARG A 42 5.41 36.78 1.35
C ARG A 42 5.81 36.12 0.02
N ARG A 43 4.84 35.83 -0.86
CA ARG A 43 5.07 35.18 -2.16
C ARG A 43 5.16 36.17 -3.32
N CYS A 44 4.86 37.45 -3.12
CA CYS A 44 4.97 38.44 -4.18
C CYS A 44 6.36 38.50 -4.85
N PRO A 45 7.51 38.25 -4.15
CA PRO A 45 8.82 38.28 -4.82
C PRO A 45 9.00 37.14 -5.83
N TRP A 46 8.30 36.01 -5.64
CA TRP A 46 8.32 34.88 -6.58
C TRP A 46 7.45 35.13 -7.81
N HIS A 47 6.40 35.93 -7.66
CA HIS A 47 5.46 36.24 -8.74
C HIS A 47 5.78 37.56 -9.46
N GLY A 48 6.64 38.40 -8.88
CA GLY A 48 7.09 39.67 -9.46
C GLY A 48 6.01 40.76 -9.43
N ASP A 49 5.04 40.65 -8.53
CA ASP A 49 3.88 41.54 -8.40
C ASP A 49 3.86 42.32 -7.07
N CYS A 50 4.99 42.40 -6.37
CA CYS A 50 5.12 43.17 -5.13
C CYS A 50 4.84 44.67 -5.32
N CYS A 51 4.30 45.32 -4.29
CA CYS A 51 4.31 46.78 -4.24
C CYS A 51 5.75 47.31 -4.12
N GLU A 52 5.99 48.51 -4.66
CA GLU A 52 7.34 49.09 -4.81
C GLU A 52 8.09 49.22 -3.48
N ASP A 53 7.37 49.39 -2.38
CA ASP A 53 7.92 49.55 -1.03
C ASP A 53 7.96 48.27 -0.20
N TYR A 54 7.61 47.10 -0.77
CA TYR A 54 7.60 45.81 -0.07
C TYR A 54 8.95 45.46 0.56
N GLU A 55 10.05 45.54 -0.21
CA GLU A 55 11.41 45.25 0.28
C GLU A 55 11.90 46.26 1.33
N ARG A 56 11.30 47.46 1.37
CA ARG A 56 11.70 48.44 2.37
C ARG A 56 10.92 48.27 3.67
N LEU A 57 9.65 47.90 3.58
CA LEU A 57 8.73 47.88 4.72
C LEU A 57 8.53 46.49 5.33
N CYS A 58 8.62 45.43 4.53
CA CYS A 58 8.21 44.08 4.93
C CYS A 58 9.37 43.09 5.05
N THR A 59 10.60 43.47 4.70
CA THR A 59 11.80 42.62 4.82
C THR A 59 12.86 43.16 5.78
N ALA A 60 12.57 44.27 6.48
CA ALA A 60 13.53 44.99 7.34
C ALA A 60 13.69 44.48 8.79
N ASP A 61 13.28 43.24 9.10
CA ASP A 61 13.47 42.61 10.42
C ASP A 61 14.27 41.29 10.34
N GLU A 62 15.48 41.33 9.77
CA GLU A 62 16.58 40.41 10.15
C GLU A 62 17.95 41.15 10.25
N ASP A 63 18.15 41.77 11.44
CA ASP A 63 19.37 42.02 12.26
C ASP A 63 20.47 43.05 11.83
N PRO A 64 21.12 43.83 12.76
CA PRO A 64 22.34 43.34 13.48
C PRO A 64 22.77 43.98 14.85
N ARG A 65 23.43 43.16 15.71
CA ARG A 65 24.64 43.40 16.57
C ARG A 65 24.57 43.97 18.04
N GLU A 66 25.07 43.12 18.97
CA GLU A 66 25.84 43.29 20.26
C GLU A 66 25.82 44.60 21.11
N PRO A 67 25.79 44.52 22.46
CA PRO A 67 27.02 44.33 23.28
C PRO A 67 26.89 43.52 24.62
N GLU A 68 27.98 42.87 25.02
CA GLU A 68 28.34 42.44 26.41
C GLU A 68 29.11 43.58 27.14
N PRO A 69 29.39 43.59 28.48
CA PRO A 69 29.24 42.55 29.51
C PRO A 69 28.67 43.06 30.89
N PHE A 70 28.49 42.15 31.87
CA PHE A 70 28.84 42.28 33.32
C PHE A 70 27.84 41.60 34.29
N LEU A 71 28.27 40.44 34.81
CA LEU A 71 28.18 39.86 36.18
C LEU A 71 26.92 39.94 37.07
N GLU A 72 26.68 38.76 37.71
CA GLU A 72 26.07 38.50 39.03
C GLU A 72 24.51 38.59 39.12
N LEU A 73 23.73 37.68 39.74
CA LEU A 73 23.89 36.55 40.67
C LEU A 73 22.56 35.74 40.64
N GLU A 74 22.66 34.42 40.89
CA GLU A 74 21.72 33.53 41.64
C GLU A 74 20.23 33.43 41.17
N GLU A 75 19.52 32.30 41.16
CA GLU A 75 19.56 31.09 41.98
C GLU A 75 18.69 30.00 41.32
N GLU A 76 19.21 28.78 41.33
CA GLU A 76 18.57 27.47 41.54
C GLU A 76 17.16 27.14 40.98
N THR A 77 17.09 26.09 40.15
CA THR A 77 16.54 24.79 40.59
C THR A 77 16.90 23.63 39.65
N GLU A 78 17.37 22.56 40.29
CA GLU A 78 17.82 21.23 39.83
C GLU A 78 16.78 20.47 38.97
N GLY A 79 17.06 19.44 38.16
CA GLY A 79 18.28 18.68 37.92
C GLY A 79 17.96 17.33 37.23
N ALA A 80 18.67 17.06 36.12
CA ALA A 80 19.15 15.77 35.57
C ALA A 80 18.20 14.72 34.92
N PRO A 81 18.73 13.81 34.03
CA PRO A 81 20.02 13.80 33.34
C PRO A 81 19.93 13.78 31.80
N ALA A 82 20.96 14.32 31.15
CA ALA A 82 21.33 14.01 29.78
C ALA A 82 22.29 12.81 29.76
N SER A 83 22.00 11.79 28.96
CA SER A 83 23.01 11.19 28.07
C SER A 83 22.33 10.47 26.91
N ASP A 84 22.95 10.62 25.74
CA ASP A 84 22.92 9.71 24.58
C ASP A 84 22.00 9.98 23.38
N LEU A 85 21.69 11.24 23.03
CA LEU A 85 21.09 11.52 21.72
C LEU A 85 21.57 12.85 21.11
N TYR A 86 22.85 12.94 20.73
CA TYR A 86 23.25 13.85 19.66
C TYR A 86 23.68 13.01 18.46
N ALA A 87 22.70 12.64 17.62
CA ALA A 87 23.01 12.19 16.27
C ALA A 87 23.71 13.33 15.53
N ALA A 88 24.80 13.01 14.82
CA ALA A 88 25.60 14.03 14.16
C ALA A 88 24.72 14.83 13.16
N PRO A 89 24.79 16.18 13.16
CA PRO A 89 23.93 17.03 12.33
C PRO A 89 24.10 16.80 10.82
N ASN A 90 25.18 16.11 10.43
CA ASN A 90 25.58 15.87 9.05
C ASN A 90 25.39 14.40 8.63
N SER A 91 24.73 13.58 9.45
CA SER A 91 24.55 12.15 9.24
C SER A 91 23.09 11.75 9.29
N CYS A 92 22.75 10.72 8.53
CA CYS A 92 21.45 10.06 8.53
C CYS A 92 21.29 8.96 9.60
N GLN A 93 22.30 8.71 10.42
CA GLN A 93 22.23 7.73 11.50
C GLN A 93 21.11 8.09 12.49
N GLY A 94 20.03 7.29 12.50
CA GLY A 94 18.86 7.51 13.35
C GLY A 94 17.93 8.64 12.87
N ARG A 95 18.12 9.16 11.64
CA ARG A 95 17.36 10.27 11.05
C ARG A 95 16.62 9.92 9.76
N CYS A 96 16.67 8.67 9.28
CA CYS A 96 15.88 8.26 8.10
C CYS A 96 14.37 8.51 8.32
N LEU A 97 13.66 8.89 7.26
CA LEU A 97 12.24 9.28 7.28
C LEU A 97 11.92 10.55 8.09
N GLU A 98 12.92 11.38 8.42
CA GLU A 98 12.66 12.62 9.16
C GLU A 98 11.77 13.62 8.39
N ALA A 99 11.03 14.46 9.12
CA ALA A 99 10.34 15.58 8.50
C ALA A 99 11.34 16.61 7.95
N PHE A 100 10.97 17.33 6.91
CA PHE A 100 11.78 18.42 6.40
C PHE A 100 11.88 19.56 7.43
N ASP A 101 13.11 19.89 7.85
CA ASP A 101 13.43 21.06 8.67
C ASP A 101 14.48 21.96 8.00
N LYS A 102 14.08 23.18 7.64
CA LYS A 102 14.94 24.16 6.96
C LYS A 102 16.22 24.53 7.71
N HIS A 103 16.32 24.23 9.01
CA HIS A 103 17.51 24.52 9.82
C HIS A 103 18.53 23.36 9.80
N HIS A 104 18.18 22.21 9.22
CA HIS A 104 19.12 21.12 9.03
C HIS A 104 20.04 21.39 7.84
N LEU A 105 21.33 21.13 8.02
CA LEU A 105 22.34 21.26 6.97
C LEU A 105 22.15 20.26 5.84
N CYS A 106 21.55 19.11 6.16
CA CYS A 106 21.22 18.05 5.22
C CYS A 106 20.05 17.22 5.75
N HIS A 107 19.37 16.54 4.84
CA HIS A 107 18.13 15.83 5.14
C HIS A 107 18.22 14.33 4.87
N CYS A 108 17.41 13.58 5.61
CA CYS A 108 17.36 12.12 5.53
C CYS A 108 15.96 11.60 5.20
N ASN A 109 15.26 12.29 4.32
CA ASN A 109 13.92 11.94 3.88
C ASN A 109 13.88 11.55 2.40
N ALA A 110 12.86 10.80 2.00
CA ALA A 110 12.71 10.26 0.65
C ALA A 110 12.75 11.30 -0.48
N ARG A 111 12.54 12.58 -0.18
CA ARG A 111 12.53 13.67 -1.16
C ARG A 111 13.84 14.44 -1.23
N CYS A 112 14.79 14.22 -0.32
CA CYS A 112 16.07 14.92 -0.36
C CYS A 112 16.84 14.76 -1.70
N PRO A 113 16.73 13.64 -2.46
CA PRO A 113 17.40 13.51 -3.76
C PRO A 113 16.82 14.47 -4.81
N GLU A 114 15.51 14.77 -4.72
CA GLU A 114 14.84 15.74 -5.61
C GLU A 114 15.39 17.16 -5.41
N PHE A 115 15.77 17.49 -4.17
CA PHE A 115 16.23 18.82 -3.77
C PHE A 115 17.77 18.93 -3.66
N GLY A 116 18.49 17.82 -3.87
CA GLY A 116 19.95 17.78 -3.78
C GLY A 116 20.50 18.15 -2.40
N ASN A 117 19.71 17.95 -1.33
CA ASN A 117 20.03 18.36 0.04
C ASN A 117 20.15 17.16 1.00
N CYS A 118 20.42 15.97 0.47
CA CYS A 118 20.65 14.77 1.28
C CYS A 118 21.93 14.86 2.10
N CYS A 119 21.97 14.20 3.27
CA CYS A 119 23.25 13.98 3.95
C CYS A 119 24.18 13.09 3.11
N GLU A 120 25.49 13.20 3.32
CA GLU A 120 26.48 12.47 2.54
C GLU A 120 26.31 10.94 2.65
N ASP A 121 25.86 10.49 3.82
CA ASP A 121 25.55 9.10 4.13
C ASP A 121 24.07 8.73 3.87
N PHE A 122 23.30 9.59 3.21
CA PHE A 122 21.90 9.30 2.89
C PHE A 122 21.78 8.06 2.00
N GLU A 123 22.55 7.96 0.93
CA GLU A 123 22.44 6.81 0.01
C GLU A 123 22.83 5.49 0.70
N SER A 124 23.83 5.54 1.60
CA SER A 124 24.32 4.37 2.32
C SER A 124 23.44 3.97 3.51
N LEU A 125 22.74 4.92 4.15
CA LEU A 125 21.91 4.66 5.35
C LEU A 125 20.40 4.66 5.09
N CYS A 126 19.91 5.47 4.15
CA CYS A 126 18.48 5.65 3.84
C CYS A 126 18.13 5.49 2.35
N GLY A 127 19.10 5.44 1.43
CA GLY A 127 18.89 5.22 -0.02
C GLY A 127 18.23 3.87 -0.34
N HIS A 128 18.17 3.00 0.66
CA HIS A 128 17.43 1.74 0.65
C HIS A 128 16.06 1.84 1.35
N GLU A 129 15.32 2.92 1.11
CA GLU A 129 13.90 3.00 1.49
C GLU A 129 13.03 2.09 0.60
N GLY A 130 13.06 0.84 1.04
CA GLY A 130 12.44 -0.33 0.46
C GLY A 130 13.26 -1.53 0.89
N PHE A 131 13.50 -1.68 2.21
CA PHE A 131 14.28 -2.74 2.86
C PHE A 131 15.30 -3.44 1.95
N SER A 132 16.58 -3.05 2.00
CA SER A 132 17.71 -3.99 2.00
C SER A 132 19.07 -3.35 1.71
N HIS A 133 20.02 -3.55 2.63
CA HIS A 133 21.31 -4.06 2.19
C HIS A 133 21.08 -5.38 1.43
N ILE A 134 21.85 -5.62 0.37
CA ILE A 134 21.83 -6.88 -0.42
C ILE A 134 21.95 -8.14 0.46
N SER A 135 22.41 -8.02 1.71
CA SER A 135 22.48 -9.08 2.73
C SER A 135 21.19 -9.34 3.53
N ASP A 136 20.22 -8.42 3.53
CA ASP A 136 18.96 -8.51 4.32
C ASP A 136 17.74 -8.89 3.46
N ALA A 137 17.96 -9.04 2.15
CA ALA A 137 16.89 -9.38 1.21
C ALA A 137 16.65 -10.88 1.28
N ILE A 138 15.49 -11.28 1.83
CA ILE A 138 14.97 -12.66 1.68
C ILE A 138 15.11 -13.05 0.21
N THR A 139 15.86 -14.11 -0.07
CA THR A 139 16.20 -14.54 -1.43
C THR A 139 15.01 -15.20 -2.14
N LYS A 140 15.12 -15.37 -3.47
CA LYS A 140 14.10 -16.10 -4.24
C LYS A 140 14.03 -17.56 -3.79
N GLU A 141 15.18 -18.15 -3.49
CA GLU A 141 15.35 -19.53 -3.05
C GLU A 141 14.67 -19.74 -1.69
N GLU A 142 14.80 -18.78 -0.77
CA GLU A 142 14.10 -18.81 0.52
C GLU A 142 12.59 -18.69 0.38
N LEU A 143 12.09 -17.83 -0.53
CA LEU A 143 10.67 -17.72 -0.83
C LEU A 143 10.11 -19.02 -1.43
N GLN A 144 10.83 -19.62 -2.38
CA GLN A 144 10.46 -20.91 -2.96
C GLN A 144 10.48 -22.02 -1.90
N SER A 145 11.53 -22.09 -1.07
CA SER A 145 11.62 -23.08 0.01
C SER A 145 10.47 -22.95 1.02
N THR A 146 10.11 -21.72 1.38
CA THR A 146 9.07 -21.43 2.37
C THR A 146 7.67 -21.69 1.80
N SER A 147 7.41 -21.30 0.56
CA SER A 147 6.13 -21.62 -0.11
C SER A 147 5.91 -23.12 -0.25
N GLU A 148 6.95 -23.92 -0.51
CA GLU A 148 6.86 -25.38 -0.51
C GLU A 148 6.55 -25.98 0.87
N LYS A 149 7.03 -25.35 1.95
CA LYS A 149 6.69 -25.78 3.32
C LYS A 149 5.24 -25.46 3.65
N ILE A 150 4.80 -24.23 3.34
CA ILE A 150 3.41 -23.79 3.50
C ILE A 150 2.46 -24.72 2.72
N TYR A 151 2.80 -25.05 1.47
CA TYR A 151 2.03 -25.97 0.63
C TYR A 151 1.89 -27.38 1.22
N ARG A 152 2.99 -27.94 1.75
CA ARG A 152 2.97 -29.24 2.43
C ARG A 152 2.21 -29.21 3.75
N ALA A 153 2.22 -28.06 4.44
CA ALA A 153 1.52 -27.87 5.71
C ALA A 153 0.01 -27.67 5.56
N ASP A 154 -0.49 -27.34 4.36
CA ASP A 154 -1.91 -27.20 4.08
C ASP A 154 -2.61 -28.56 4.09
N THR A 155 -3.03 -28.97 5.29
CA THR A 155 -3.81 -30.18 5.55
C THR A 155 -5.32 -29.93 5.45
N ASN A 156 -5.73 -28.67 5.39
CA ASN A 156 -7.12 -28.26 5.33
C ASN A 156 -7.65 -28.10 3.90
N LYS A 157 -6.77 -28.06 2.89
CA LYS A 157 -7.15 -28.11 1.46
C LYS A 157 -8.13 -29.23 1.13
N ALA A 158 -8.97 -28.93 0.13
CA ALA A 158 -9.81 -29.91 -0.52
C ALA A 158 -8.95 -31.04 -1.11
N GLN A 159 -9.44 -32.26 -1.05
CA GLN A 159 -8.86 -33.36 -1.80
C GLN A 159 -9.43 -33.38 -3.23
N LYS A 160 -8.79 -34.13 -4.13
CA LYS A 160 -9.25 -34.26 -5.52
C LYS A 160 -10.72 -34.70 -5.63
N ALA A 161 -11.23 -35.48 -4.68
CA ALA A 161 -12.61 -35.95 -4.64
C ALA A 161 -13.59 -34.96 -3.99
N ASP A 162 -13.08 -33.93 -3.31
CA ASP A 162 -13.92 -32.95 -2.63
C ASP A 162 -14.46 -31.86 -3.58
N ILE A 163 -13.89 -31.73 -4.78
CA ILE A 163 -14.31 -30.73 -5.79
C ILE A 163 -14.37 -31.39 -7.15
N VAL A 164 -15.50 -31.27 -7.83
CA VAL A 164 -15.67 -31.67 -9.24
C VAL A 164 -16.05 -30.45 -10.06
N LEU A 165 -15.15 -30.08 -10.98
CA LEU A 165 -15.35 -28.94 -11.88
C LEU A 165 -15.89 -29.41 -13.23
N ASN A 166 -16.76 -28.60 -13.82
CA ASN A 166 -17.14 -28.65 -15.22
C ASN A 166 -16.47 -27.47 -15.94
N SER A 167 -15.21 -27.66 -16.35
CA SER A 167 -14.38 -26.60 -16.94
C SER A 167 -14.93 -26.07 -18.28
N GLN A 168 -15.74 -26.85 -18.99
CA GLN A 168 -16.36 -26.49 -20.27
C GLN A 168 -15.34 -25.96 -21.29
N ASN A 169 -15.44 -24.70 -21.69
CA ASN A 169 -14.60 -24.12 -22.73
C ASN A 169 -13.46 -23.27 -22.15
N CYS A 170 -12.26 -23.40 -22.73
CA CYS A 170 -11.16 -22.48 -22.49
C CYS A 170 -11.03 -21.49 -23.66
N ILE A 171 -10.53 -20.28 -23.40
CA ILE A 171 -10.34 -19.22 -24.39
C ILE A 171 -8.90 -18.72 -24.43
N SER A 172 -8.53 -18.06 -25.55
CA SER A 172 -7.27 -17.32 -25.64
C SER A 172 -7.32 -16.04 -24.79
N PRO A 173 -6.18 -15.55 -24.24
CA PRO A 173 -6.11 -14.23 -23.61
C PRO A 173 -6.61 -13.08 -24.48
N SER A 174 -6.56 -13.22 -25.81
CA SER A 174 -7.07 -12.21 -26.76
C SER A 174 -8.60 -12.09 -26.77
N GLU A 175 -9.33 -13.06 -26.23
CA GLU A 175 -10.79 -13.12 -26.24
C GLU A 175 -11.39 -12.65 -24.90
N THR A 176 -10.57 -12.17 -23.96
CA THR A 176 -11.06 -11.90 -22.59
C THR A 176 -12.05 -10.75 -22.53
N SER A 177 -11.99 -9.81 -23.47
CA SER A 177 -12.88 -8.66 -23.50
C SER A 177 -14.25 -8.92 -24.17
N ASP A 178 -14.47 -10.13 -24.72
CA ASP A 178 -15.59 -10.40 -25.62
C ASP A 178 -16.96 -10.43 -24.93
N GLN A 179 -16.99 -10.66 -23.60
CA GLN A 179 -18.23 -10.73 -22.80
C GLN A 179 -19.24 -11.77 -23.33
N VAL A 180 -18.74 -12.85 -23.91
CA VAL A 180 -19.55 -13.96 -24.43
C VAL A 180 -19.48 -15.12 -23.45
N ASP A 181 -20.65 -15.55 -22.98
CA ASP A 181 -20.77 -16.80 -22.25
C ASP A 181 -20.55 -17.99 -23.22
N ARG A 182 -19.50 -18.78 -22.92
CA ARG A 182 -19.14 -20.01 -23.66
C ARG A 182 -19.32 -21.26 -22.79
N CYS A 183 -19.83 -21.11 -21.58
CA CYS A 183 -19.90 -22.11 -20.53
C CYS A 183 -21.24 -22.03 -19.77
N PRO A 184 -22.38 -22.32 -20.44
CA PRO A 184 -23.71 -22.07 -19.89
C PRO A 184 -24.08 -22.93 -18.66
N GLU A 185 -23.25 -23.91 -18.30
CA GLU A 185 -23.43 -24.72 -17.09
C GLU A 185 -22.58 -24.18 -15.93
N PRO A 186 -22.93 -24.47 -14.66
CA PRO A 186 -22.09 -24.09 -13.52
C PRO A 186 -20.69 -24.70 -13.60
N LEU A 187 -19.69 -23.96 -13.13
CA LEU A 187 -18.31 -24.43 -12.98
C LEU A 187 -18.22 -25.52 -11.91
N PHE A 188 -18.82 -25.32 -10.73
CA PHE A 188 -18.78 -26.29 -9.64
C PHE A 188 -19.99 -27.23 -9.69
N THR A 189 -19.77 -28.44 -10.23
CA THR A 189 -20.82 -29.49 -10.22
C THR A 189 -20.95 -30.18 -8.87
N TYR A 190 -19.89 -30.21 -8.08
CA TYR A 190 -19.89 -30.76 -6.73
C TYR A 190 -18.79 -30.15 -5.88
N VAL A 191 -19.13 -29.81 -4.63
CA VAL A 191 -18.20 -29.49 -3.55
C VAL A 191 -18.62 -30.28 -2.31
N ASN A 192 -17.66 -30.92 -1.64
CA ASN A 192 -17.88 -31.55 -0.35
C ASN A 192 -17.98 -30.47 0.75
N GLU A 193 -19.19 -29.98 1.00
CA GLU A 193 -19.43 -28.91 1.98
C GLU A 193 -19.08 -29.26 3.42
N LYS A 194 -18.74 -30.53 3.74
CA LYS A 194 -18.14 -30.87 5.04
C LYS A 194 -16.82 -30.14 5.29
N LEU A 195 -16.13 -29.69 4.23
CA LEU A 195 -14.98 -28.80 4.32
C LEU A 195 -15.33 -27.51 5.09
N PHE A 196 -16.54 -26.98 4.89
CA PHE A 196 -16.97 -25.71 5.50
C PHE A 196 -17.22 -25.79 6.99
N SER A 197 -17.31 -27.00 7.54
CA SER A 197 -17.36 -27.22 8.99
C SER A 197 -15.98 -27.20 9.65
N LYS A 198 -14.88 -27.19 8.88
CA LYS A 198 -13.53 -27.03 9.44
C LYS A 198 -13.40 -25.62 10.04
N PRO A 199 -12.70 -25.44 11.17
CA PRO A 199 -12.67 -24.16 11.89
C PRO A 199 -12.27 -22.95 11.05
N THR A 200 -11.25 -23.08 10.20
CA THR A 200 -10.76 -21.98 9.37
C THR A 200 -11.72 -21.63 8.23
N TYR A 201 -12.35 -22.64 7.60
CA TYR A 201 -13.39 -22.41 6.58
C TYR A 201 -14.62 -21.74 7.19
N ALA A 202 -15.13 -22.24 8.31
CA ALA A 202 -16.29 -21.67 8.98
C ALA A 202 -16.05 -20.20 9.37
N ALA A 203 -14.88 -19.90 9.96
CA ALA A 203 -14.53 -18.53 10.33
C ALA A 203 -14.36 -17.62 9.10
N PHE A 204 -13.76 -18.12 8.02
CA PHE A 204 -13.60 -17.37 6.78
C PHE A 204 -14.95 -17.08 6.08
N ILE A 205 -15.86 -18.05 6.05
CA ILE A 205 -17.20 -17.89 5.48
C ILE A 205 -18.00 -16.85 6.29
N ASN A 206 -17.89 -16.85 7.61
CA ASN A 206 -18.52 -15.81 8.44
C ASN A 206 -18.01 -14.42 8.07
N LEU A 207 -16.72 -14.27 7.78
CA LEU A 207 -16.20 -13.01 7.27
C LEU A 207 -16.82 -12.61 5.95
N LEU A 208 -16.88 -13.51 4.96
CA LEU A 208 -17.48 -13.21 3.65
C LEU A 208 -18.91 -12.68 3.77
N ASN A 209 -19.71 -13.26 4.68
CA ASN A 209 -21.10 -12.87 4.91
C ASN A 209 -21.29 -11.45 5.48
N ASN A 210 -20.20 -10.81 5.95
CA ASN A 210 -20.26 -9.46 6.50
C ASN A 210 -20.19 -8.35 5.47
N TYR A 211 -19.69 -8.66 4.28
CA TYR A 211 -19.38 -7.69 3.25
C TYR A 211 -20.54 -7.53 2.28
N GLN A 212 -20.76 -6.29 1.84
CA GLN A 212 -21.75 -5.98 0.82
C GLN A 212 -21.05 -5.70 -0.49
N ARG A 213 -21.56 -6.27 -1.59
CA ARG A 213 -20.93 -6.12 -2.91
C ARG A 213 -20.90 -4.69 -3.45
N ALA A 214 -21.81 -3.82 -3.03
CA ALA A 214 -21.90 -2.45 -3.53
C ALA A 214 -20.96 -1.51 -2.76
N THR A 215 -20.05 -0.84 -3.48
CA THR A 215 -19.16 0.17 -2.90
C THR A 215 -19.86 1.53 -2.76
N GLY A 216 -19.32 2.44 -1.92
CA GLY A 216 -19.89 3.79 -1.71
C GLY A 216 -20.91 3.89 -0.57
N HIS A 217 -20.81 2.97 0.40
CA HIS A 217 -21.40 3.13 1.72
C HIS A 217 -20.28 2.86 2.73
N GLY A 218 -20.13 3.73 3.74
CA GLY A 218 -19.12 3.53 4.78
C GLY A 218 -19.32 2.18 5.47
N GLU A 219 -18.25 1.39 5.57
CA GLU A 219 -18.29 0.08 6.24
C GLU A 219 -18.34 0.29 7.75
N HIS A 220 -19.49 -0.02 8.35
CA HIS A 220 -19.66 -0.01 9.80
C HIS A 220 -19.78 -1.44 10.30
N PHE A 221 -18.69 -1.97 10.84
CA PHE A 221 -18.70 -3.29 11.47
C PHE A 221 -19.32 -3.25 12.86
N THR A 222 -20.23 -4.18 13.12
CA THR A 222 -20.72 -4.45 14.48
C THR A 222 -19.62 -5.10 15.33
N ALA A 223 -19.80 -5.07 16.65
CA ALA A 223 -18.88 -5.76 17.57
C ALA A 223 -18.74 -7.26 17.26
N GLN A 224 -19.81 -7.90 16.77
CA GLN A 224 -19.77 -9.29 16.35
C GLN A 224 -18.87 -9.48 15.12
N GLN A 225 -19.01 -8.63 14.11
CA GLN A 225 -18.23 -8.71 12.87
C GLN A 225 -16.73 -8.46 13.13
N LEU A 226 -16.40 -7.52 14.03
CA LEU A 226 -15.03 -7.33 14.50
C LEU A 226 -14.50 -8.57 15.25
N ALA A 227 -15.32 -9.22 16.06
CA ALA A 227 -14.95 -10.46 16.75
C ALA A 227 -14.77 -11.65 15.78
N GLU A 228 -15.46 -11.65 14.64
CA GLU A 228 -15.28 -12.66 13.59
C GLU A 228 -13.90 -12.52 12.90
N GLN A 229 -13.39 -11.30 12.73
CA GLN A 229 -12.00 -11.06 12.26
C GLN A 229 -10.99 -11.69 13.22
N ASP A 230 -11.16 -11.45 14.53
CA ASP A 230 -10.31 -12.04 15.57
C ASP A 230 -10.45 -13.56 15.62
N THR A 231 -11.64 -14.10 15.35
CA THR A 231 -11.89 -15.53 15.31
C THR A 231 -11.17 -16.18 14.14
N PHE A 232 -11.25 -15.61 12.94
CA PHE A 232 -10.53 -16.11 11.77
C PHE A 232 -9.03 -16.13 11.99
N LEU A 233 -8.42 -15.01 12.44
CA LEU A 233 -6.98 -14.95 12.70
C LEU A 233 -6.56 -15.99 13.75
N ARG A 234 -7.34 -16.15 14.81
CA ARG A 234 -7.08 -17.16 15.86
C ARG A 234 -7.13 -18.58 15.32
N GLU A 235 -8.13 -18.94 14.51
CA GLU A 235 -8.21 -20.27 13.92
C GLU A 235 -7.11 -20.51 12.88
N ALA A 236 -6.79 -19.50 12.06
CA ALA A 236 -5.72 -19.57 11.07
C ALA A 236 -4.35 -19.79 11.75
N MET A 237 -4.04 -19.06 12.82
CA MET A 237 -2.77 -19.20 13.56
C MET A 237 -2.57 -20.57 14.24
N LYS A 238 -3.65 -21.33 14.51
CA LYS A 238 -3.52 -22.71 15.02
C LYS A 238 -2.94 -23.67 13.98
N THR A 239 -3.09 -23.36 12.70
CA THR A 239 -2.73 -24.26 11.59
C THR A 239 -1.22 -24.36 11.41
N ALA A 240 -0.76 -25.47 10.82
CA ALA A 240 0.64 -25.64 10.46
C ALA A 240 1.08 -24.62 9.39
N VAL A 241 0.16 -24.21 8.51
CA VAL A 241 0.40 -23.21 7.46
C VAL A 241 0.86 -21.87 8.04
N MET A 242 0.09 -21.30 8.96
CA MET A 242 0.43 -20.01 9.56
C MET A 242 1.64 -20.10 10.49
N LYS A 243 1.90 -21.27 11.09
CA LYS A 243 3.12 -21.52 11.88
C LYS A 243 4.38 -21.54 11.01
N GLU A 244 4.32 -22.12 9.81
CA GLU A 244 5.42 -22.06 8.85
C GLU A 244 5.70 -20.62 8.40
N LEU A 245 4.63 -19.84 8.11
CA LEU A 245 4.76 -18.43 7.75
C LEU A 245 5.38 -17.61 8.88
N TYR A 246 4.80 -17.67 10.08
CA TYR A 246 5.29 -16.93 11.23
C TYR A 246 6.72 -17.35 11.58
N GLY A 247 7.02 -18.65 11.60
CA GLY A 247 8.37 -19.15 11.88
C GLY A 247 9.41 -18.67 10.87
N PHE A 248 9.04 -18.54 9.59
CA PHE A 248 9.91 -17.96 8.58
C PHE A 248 10.19 -16.47 8.81
N LEU A 249 9.16 -15.69 9.19
CA LEU A 249 9.26 -14.25 9.37
C LEU A 249 9.82 -13.84 10.76
N HIS A 250 9.69 -14.70 11.77
CA HIS A 250 10.22 -14.48 13.13
C HIS A 250 11.67 -14.94 13.31
N GLN A 251 12.08 -15.94 12.53
CA GLN A 251 13.42 -16.54 12.44
C GLN A 251 14.29 -16.69 13.72
N GLN A 252 13.74 -17.16 14.84
CA GLN A 252 14.54 -17.96 15.78
C GLN A 252 14.75 -19.39 15.23
N ARG A 253 15.94 -19.68 14.66
CA ARG A 253 16.34 -21.08 14.42
C ARG A 253 17.01 -21.67 15.68
N PRO A 254 16.67 -22.91 16.09
CA PRO A 254 17.42 -23.65 17.10
C PRO A 254 18.79 -24.01 16.51
N GLY A 255 19.82 -23.25 16.86
CA GLY A 255 21.19 -23.48 16.34
C GLY A 255 22.13 -22.28 16.31
N SER A 256 21.73 -21.09 16.77
CA SER A 256 22.58 -19.88 16.82
C SER A 256 23.76 -19.95 17.81
N ALA A 257 24.16 -21.15 18.26
CA ALA A 257 25.30 -21.32 19.13
C ALA A 257 26.65 -21.36 18.40
N PHE A 258 26.74 -21.70 17.11
CA PHE A 258 28.01 -21.66 16.36
C PHE A 258 27.79 -21.58 14.84
N PRO A 259 28.21 -20.49 14.16
CA PRO A 259 28.36 -20.52 12.70
C PRO A 259 29.48 -21.51 12.35
N SER A 260 29.16 -22.51 11.52
CA SER A 260 30.21 -23.30 10.88
C SER A 260 30.99 -22.38 9.91
N PRO A 261 32.33 -22.42 9.88
CA PRO A 261 33.13 -21.49 9.08
C PRO A 261 33.07 -21.75 7.56
N GLN A 262 32.11 -22.54 7.08
CA GLN A 262 32.01 -22.96 5.68
C GLN A 262 30.60 -22.80 5.07
N SER A 263 29.65 -22.17 5.78
CA SER A 263 28.33 -21.86 5.23
C SER A 263 28.08 -20.36 5.30
N SER A 264 28.30 -19.67 4.18
CA SER A 264 28.04 -18.24 3.99
C SER A 264 26.54 -17.96 3.78
N VAL A 265 25.69 -18.46 4.68
CA VAL A 265 24.26 -18.10 4.69
C VAL A 265 24.13 -16.85 5.55
N PHE A 266 24.09 -15.70 4.89
CA PHE A 266 23.80 -14.42 5.52
C PHE A 266 22.35 -14.46 6.04
N LEU A 267 22.18 -14.24 7.35
CA LEU A 267 20.89 -14.32 8.03
C LEU A 267 20.19 -12.95 7.96
N SER A 268 18.94 -12.94 7.50
CA SER A 268 18.10 -11.73 7.51
C SER A 268 17.60 -11.43 8.94
N PRO A 269 17.47 -10.16 9.36
CA PRO A 269 16.90 -9.81 10.67
C PRO A 269 15.41 -10.21 10.78
N ASP A 270 15.01 -10.61 11.98
CA ASP A 270 13.63 -10.99 12.33
C ASP A 270 12.65 -9.89 11.92
N ARG A 271 11.62 -10.24 11.14
CA ARG A 271 10.56 -9.29 10.71
C ARG A 271 9.52 -9.04 11.79
N TYR A 272 9.32 -10.01 12.68
CA TYR A 272 8.40 -9.92 13.82
C TYR A 272 9.06 -10.53 15.04
N SER A 273 8.99 -9.86 16.19
CA SER A 273 9.59 -10.37 17.42
C SER A 273 8.64 -11.29 18.20
N THR A 274 7.33 -11.17 18.01
CA THR A 274 6.32 -11.97 18.72
C THR A 274 5.14 -12.37 17.83
N GLU A 275 4.47 -13.46 18.19
CA GLU A 275 3.26 -13.91 17.48
C GLU A 275 2.15 -12.86 17.59
N GLN A 276 2.03 -12.21 18.74
CA GLN A 276 1.03 -11.16 18.96
C GLN A 276 1.27 -9.95 18.04
N GLU A 277 2.53 -9.53 17.86
CA GLU A 277 2.89 -8.47 16.91
C GLU A 277 2.50 -8.87 15.49
N PHE A 278 2.84 -10.10 15.08
CA PHE A 278 2.49 -10.61 13.76
C PHE A 278 0.98 -10.65 13.52
N VAL A 279 0.20 -11.17 14.49
CA VAL A 279 -1.27 -11.21 14.40
C VAL A 279 -1.89 -9.82 14.36
N ASN A 280 -1.38 -8.88 15.16
CA ASN A 280 -1.84 -7.49 15.12
C ASN A 280 -1.52 -6.85 13.76
N ASP A 281 -0.37 -7.17 13.16
CA ASP A 281 0.00 -6.67 11.84
C ASP A 281 -0.91 -7.25 10.76
N LEU A 282 -1.15 -8.57 10.77
CA LEU A 282 -2.12 -9.21 9.88
C LEU A 282 -3.50 -8.59 10.01
N LYS A 283 -3.95 -8.30 11.24
CA LYS A 283 -5.26 -7.68 11.47
C LYS A 283 -5.35 -6.31 10.80
N ASN A 284 -4.37 -5.45 11.04
CA ASN A 284 -4.34 -4.11 10.43
C ASN A 284 -4.14 -4.16 8.91
N MET A 285 -3.25 -5.05 8.43
CA MET A 285 -2.94 -5.23 7.02
C MET A 285 -4.18 -5.59 6.20
N TRP A 286 -4.98 -6.55 6.68
CA TRP A 286 -6.10 -7.14 5.94
C TRP A 286 -7.45 -6.49 6.25
N PHE A 287 -7.71 -6.15 7.52
CA PHE A 287 -9.01 -5.65 7.97
C PHE A 287 -9.00 -4.16 8.31
N GLY A 288 -7.85 -3.50 8.22
CA GLY A 288 -7.76 -2.06 8.35
C GLY A 288 -8.51 -1.37 7.20
N LEU A 289 -9.43 -0.47 7.56
CA LEU A 289 -10.24 0.28 6.61
C LEU A 289 -9.48 1.45 6.01
N TYR A 290 -9.60 1.62 4.70
CA TYR A 290 -9.05 2.77 3.97
C TYR A 290 -10.02 3.28 2.91
N ALA A 291 -9.91 4.57 2.57
CA ALA A 291 -10.84 5.26 1.67
C ALA A 291 -10.43 5.12 0.20
N ARG A 292 -11.15 4.33 -0.60
CA ARG A 292 -10.87 4.14 -2.03
C ARG A 292 -11.53 5.17 -2.95
N GLY A 293 -12.35 6.05 -2.37
CA GLY A 293 -13.13 7.10 -3.05
C GLY A 293 -13.07 8.46 -2.33
N LYS A 294 -14.10 9.29 -2.55
CA LYS A 294 -14.30 10.56 -1.82
C LYS A 294 -14.92 10.34 -0.43
N GLU A 295 -15.47 9.16 -0.19
CA GLU A 295 -16.08 8.79 1.09
C GLU A 295 -15.06 8.11 2.00
N GLU A 296 -15.24 8.30 3.31
CA GLU A 296 -14.30 7.84 4.34
C GLU A 296 -14.45 6.33 4.59
N ARG A 297 -13.34 5.58 4.48
CA ARG A 297 -13.16 4.21 5.03
C ARG A 297 -14.18 3.18 4.53
N ASP A 298 -14.27 3.02 3.21
CA ASP A 298 -15.26 2.18 2.54
C ASP A 298 -14.73 0.80 2.12
N SER A 299 -13.46 0.46 2.37
CA SER A 299 -12.93 -0.83 1.94
C SER A 299 -11.74 -1.35 2.73
N GLY A 300 -11.63 -2.68 2.80
CA GLY A 300 -10.52 -3.43 3.39
C GLY A 300 -9.80 -4.34 2.39
N GLY A 301 -8.58 -4.77 2.74
CA GLY A 301 -7.82 -5.72 1.92
C GLY A 301 -8.50 -7.08 1.80
N PHE A 302 -9.11 -7.57 2.89
CA PHE A 302 -9.87 -8.82 2.90
C PHE A 302 -11.09 -8.74 1.99
N GLU A 303 -11.90 -7.69 2.14
CA GLU A 303 -13.08 -7.45 1.31
C GLU A 303 -12.69 -7.51 -0.16
N HIS A 304 -11.70 -6.70 -0.56
CA HIS A 304 -11.32 -6.62 -1.95
C HIS A 304 -10.83 -7.97 -2.49
N VAL A 305 -9.85 -8.60 -1.83
CA VAL A 305 -9.22 -9.81 -2.35
C VAL A 305 -10.18 -11.00 -2.34
N PHE A 306 -10.84 -11.25 -1.22
CA PHE A 306 -11.59 -12.47 -1.00
C PHE A 306 -13.08 -12.34 -1.29
N SER A 307 -13.73 -11.26 -0.84
CA SER A 307 -15.18 -11.05 -1.06
C SER A 307 -15.49 -10.53 -2.46
N GLY A 308 -14.72 -9.54 -2.92
CA GLY A 308 -14.99 -8.80 -4.14
C GLY A 308 -15.98 -7.65 -3.94
N GLU A 309 -15.87 -6.67 -4.85
CA GLU A 309 -16.62 -5.42 -4.82
C GLU A 309 -17.10 -5.04 -6.23
N ILE A 310 -18.23 -4.34 -6.35
CA ILE A 310 -18.67 -3.71 -7.58
C ILE A 310 -18.36 -2.21 -7.49
N LYS A 311 -17.44 -1.76 -8.33
CA LYS A 311 -17.03 -0.36 -8.42
C LYS A 311 -17.22 0.16 -9.83
N LYS A 312 -18.04 1.21 -9.97
CA LYS A 312 -18.34 1.84 -11.28
C LYS A 312 -18.83 0.83 -12.33
N GLY A 313 -19.69 -0.11 -11.92
CA GLY A 313 -20.25 -1.13 -12.80
C GLY A 313 -19.26 -2.21 -13.24
N LYS A 314 -18.17 -2.40 -12.50
CA LYS A 314 -17.19 -3.47 -12.74
C LYS A 314 -16.91 -4.23 -11.47
N VAL A 315 -16.74 -5.55 -11.59
CA VAL A 315 -16.28 -6.39 -10.49
C VAL A 315 -14.78 -6.18 -10.28
N THR A 316 -14.39 -5.77 -9.09
CA THR A 316 -13.00 -5.57 -8.66
C THR A 316 -12.68 -6.51 -7.51
N GLY A 317 -11.47 -7.08 -7.50
CA GLY A 317 -11.13 -8.11 -6.52
C GLY A 317 -11.78 -9.45 -6.85
N PHE A 318 -12.36 -10.15 -5.87
CA PHE A 318 -13.06 -11.45 -6.06
C PHE A 318 -12.12 -12.53 -6.62
N HIS A 319 -11.12 -12.94 -5.84
CA HIS A 319 -10.08 -13.89 -6.24
C HIS A 319 -10.14 -15.23 -5.51
N ASN A 320 -11.27 -15.57 -4.88
CA ASN A 320 -11.39 -16.75 -4.03
C ASN A 320 -12.45 -17.76 -4.49
N TRP A 321 -12.08 -19.04 -4.49
CA TRP A 321 -12.95 -20.12 -4.97
C TRP A 321 -14.13 -20.44 -4.05
N ILE A 322 -13.99 -20.22 -2.73
CA ILE A 322 -15.09 -20.44 -1.78
C ILE A 322 -16.17 -19.41 -2.04
N GLN A 323 -15.79 -18.13 -2.17
CA GLN A 323 -16.70 -17.06 -2.54
C GLN A 323 -17.33 -17.32 -3.92
N PHE A 324 -16.54 -17.74 -4.91
CA PHE A 324 -17.07 -18.09 -6.23
C PHE A 324 -18.12 -19.19 -6.13
N TYR A 325 -17.80 -20.30 -5.46
CA TYR A 325 -18.72 -21.42 -5.28
C TYR A 325 -20.03 -21.01 -4.60
N MET A 326 -19.95 -20.22 -3.52
CA MET A 326 -21.14 -19.78 -2.79
C MET A 326 -22.02 -18.88 -3.65
N GLN A 327 -21.44 -17.93 -4.36
CA GLN A 327 -22.18 -17.01 -5.21
C GLN A 327 -22.74 -17.69 -6.47
N GLU A 328 -22.04 -18.68 -7.03
CA GLU A 328 -22.54 -19.50 -8.15
C GLU A 328 -23.73 -20.36 -7.69
N LYS A 329 -23.63 -20.97 -6.50
CA LYS A 329 -24.71 -21.75 -5.90
C LYS A 329 -25.97 -20.92 -5.63
N GLU A 330 -25.81 -19.64 -5.32
CA GLU A 330 -26.91 -18.68 -5.15
C GLU A 330 -27.47 -18.14 -6.49
N GLY A 331 -26.87 -18.50 -7.63
CA GLY A 331 -27.25 -18.01 -8.95
C GLY A 331 -26.84 -16.56 -9.21
N LEU A 332 -25.90 -16.03 -8.41
CA LEU A 332 -25.39 -14.67 -8.56
C LEU A 332 -24.14 -14.62 -9.44
N VAL A 333 -23.35 -15.70 -9.48
CA VAL A 333 -22.22 -15.84 -10.42
C VAL A 333 -22.64 -16.70 -11.60
N ASP A 334 -22.31 -16.22 -12.78
CA ASP A 334 -22.48 -16.90 -14.07
C ASP A 334 -21.11 -17.07 -14.73
N TYR A 335 -20.64 -18.31 -14.86
CA TYR A 335 -19.31 -18.67 -15.34
C TYR A 335 -19.25 -18.63 -16.87
N TYR A 336 -18.39 -17.79 -17.45
CA TYR A 336 -18.35 -17.60 -18.91
C TYR A 336 -17.30 -18.47 -19.60
N SER A 337 -16.10 -18.56 -19.02
CA SER A 337 -14.98 -19.36 -19.52
C SER A 337 -13.77 -19.28 -18.59
N HIS A 338 -12.74 -20.09 -18.88
CA HIS A 338 -11.41 -19.92 -18.31
C HIS A 338 -10.37 -19.70 -19.41
N ILE A 339 -9.25 -19.08 -19.07
CA ILE A 339 -8.14 -18.88 -20.02
C ILE A 339 -7.36 -20.20 -20.18
N CYS A 340 -6.99 -20.55 -21.42
CA CYS A 340 -6.17 -21.73 -21.69
C CYS A 340 -4.70 -21.51 -21.25
N ASP A 341 -4.41 -21.55 -19.96
CA ASP A 341 -3.10 -21.16 -19.40
C ASP A 341 -2.26 -22.34 -18.85
N GLY A 342 -2.08 -23.39 -19.66
CA GLY A 342 -1.07 -24.42 -19.38
C GLY A 342 -1.35 -25.34 -18.18
N ARG A 343 -0.53 -26.39 -18.04
CA ARG A 343 -0.79 -27.57 -17.20
C ARG A 343 -0.61 -27.31 -15.71
N TRP A 344 -1.65 -26.81 -15.04
CA TRP A 344 -1.83 -27.05 -13.60
C TRP A 344 -2.45 -28.44 -13.43
N ASP A 345 -1.64 -29.49 -13.55
CA ASP A 345 -2.04 -30.88 -13.25
C ASP A 345 -1.79 -31.27 -11.78
N SER A 346 -1.29 -30.33 -10.97
CA SER A 346 -1.11 -30.44 -9.53
C SER A 346 -2.09 -29.53 -8.76
N HIS A 347 -2.53 -30.01 -7.60
CA HIS A 347 -3.49 -29.36 -6.72
C HIS A 347 -2.77 -28.50 -5.66
N PRO A 348 -3.23 -27.29 -5.28
CA PRO A 348 -4.40 -26.59 -5.79
C PRO A 348 -4.19 -26.13 -7.23
N HIS A 349 -5.23 -26.26 -8.05
CA HIS A 349 -5.22 -25.78 -9.42
C HIS A 349 -5.35 -24.25 -9.41
N VAL A 350 -4.72 -23.56 -10.36
CA VAL A 350 -4.98 -22.13 -10.60
C VAL A 350 -5.84 -22.02 -11.83
N LEU A 351 -6.92 -21.25 -11.76
CA LEU A 351 -7.76 -20.92 -12.91
C LEU A 351 -7.85 -19.41 -13.06
N ALA A 352 -7.67 -18.92 -14.28
CA ALA A 352 -8.04 -17.56 -14.67
C ALA A 352 -9.44 -17.59 -15.28
N LEU A 353 -10.42 -17.13 -14.50
CA LEU A 353 -11.85 -17.23 -14.78
C LEU A 353 -12.41 -15.92 -15.36
N GLN A 354 -13.36 -16.08 -16.28
CA GLN A 354 -14.29 -15.04 -16.71
C GLN A 354 -15.67 -15.34 -16.17
N PHE A 355 -16.35 -14.33 -15.65
CA PHE A 355 -17.69 -14.50 -15.13
C PHE A 355 -18.45 -13.18 -15.04
N SER A 356 -19.77 -13.29 -14.98
CA SER A 356 -20.65 -12.22 -14.52
C SER A 356 -20.99 -12.44 -13.06
N TRP A 357 -21.01 -11.37 -12.25
CA TRP A 357 -21.50 -11.40 -10.88
C TRP A 357 -22.59 -10.36 -10.71
N ASP A 358 -23.81 -10.82 -10.45
CA ASP A 358 -25.01 -9.98 -10.31
C ASP A 358 -25.20 -9.05 -11.54
N GLY A 359 -24.91 -9.57 -12.73
CA GLY A 359 -25.00 -8.83 -14.00
C GLY A 359 -23.77 -7.96 -14.33
N TYR A 360 -22.74 -7.93 -13.48
CA TYR A 360 -21.51 -7.20 -13.73
C TYR A 360 -20.38 -8.11 -14.20
N TYR A 361 -19.84 -7.80 -15.37
CA TYR A 361 -18.78 -8.60 -15.96
C TYR A 361 -17.43 -8.42 -15.25
N LYS A 362 -16.75 -9.55 -15.02
CA LYS A 362 -15.35 -9.60 -14.63
C LYS A 362 -14.52 -10.23 -15.75
N GLU A 363 -13.61 -9.43 -16.28
CA GLU A 363 -12.78 -9.83 -17.44
C GLU A 363 -11.87 -11.01 -17.11
N VAL A 364 -11.10 -10.92 -16.04
CA VAL A 364 -10.25 -12.02 -15.56
C VAL A 364 -10.19 -12.00 -14.04
N SER A 365 -10.37 -13.17 -13.43
CA SER A 365 -10.01 -13.45 -12.05
C SER A 365 -9.18 -14.71 -11.94
N SER A 366 -7.93 -14.55 -11.53
CA SER A 366 -7.11 -15.70 -11.18
C SER A 366 -7.42 -16.13 -9.74
N THR A 367 -7.69 -17.42 -9.54
CA THR A 367 -8.02 -17.99 -8.23
C THR A 367 -7.38 -19.36 -8.05
N PHE A 368 -7.02 -19.70 -6.81
CA PHE A 368 -6.69 -21.07 -6.44
C PHE A 368 -7.96 -21.87 -6.25
N ILE A 369 -8.00 -23.11 -6.74
CA ILE A 369 -9.11 -24.03 -6.53
C ILE A 369 -8.74 -25.08 -5.49
N GLY A 370 -9.50 -25.07 -4.38
CA GLY A 370 -9.43 -26.08 -3.33
C GLY A 370 -8.36 -25.85 -2.26
N SER A 371 -7.62 -24.76 -2.33
CA SER A 371 -6.81 -24.23 -1.23
C SER A 371 -7.66 -23.98 0.02
N SER A 372 -7.04 -24.12 1.21
CA SER A 372 -7.67 -23.64 2.44
C SER A 372 -7.58 -22.11 2.57
N PRO A 373 -8.50 -21.47 3.32
CA PRO A 373 -8.45 -20.02 3.54
C PRO A 373 -7.11 -19.54 4.11
N GLU A 374 -6.55 -20.27 5.09
CA GLU A 374 -5.27 -19.95 5.70
C GLU A 374 -4.09 -20.07 4.73
N PHE A 375 -4.18 -20.92 3.71
CA PHE A 375 -3.13 -21.07 2.69
C PHE A 375 -3.04 -19.85 1.78
N GLU A 376 -4.16 -19.42 1.20
CA GLU A 376 -4.20 -18.20 0.38
C GLU A 376 -3.80 -16.98 1.21
N PHE A 377 -4.38 -16.86 2.41
CA PHE A 377 -4.06 -15.77 3.35
C PHE A 377 -2.57 -15.74 3.70
N ALA A 378 -1.94 -16.90 3.93
CA ALA A 378 -0.52 -17.00 4.24
C ALA A 378 0.36 -16.58 3.06
N LEU A 379 0.10 -17.09 1.85
CA LEU A 379 0.93 -16.77 0.68
C LEU A 379 0.82 -15.30 0.29
N TYR A 380 -0.39 -14.74 0.32
CA TYR A 380 -0.60 -13.32 0.04
C TYR A 380 0.07 -12.43 1.09
N SER A 381 -0.02 -12.80 2.38
CA SER A 381 0.67 -12.07 3.46
C SER A 381 2.19 -12.15 3.30
N LEU A 382 2.74 -13.34 3.04
CA LEU A 382 4.18 -13.54 2.78
C LEU A 382 4.67 -12.61 1.67
N CYS A 383 3.98 -12.63 0.53
CA CYS A 383 4.37 -11.84 -0.63
C CYS A 383 4.21 -10.34 -0.39
N PHE A 384 3.16 -9.92 0.31
CA PHE A 384 2.98 -8.51 0.67
C PHE A 384 4.09 -8.01 1.61
N ILE A 385 4.45 -8.80 2.62
CA ILE A 385 5.48 -8.44 3.61
C ILE A 385 6.86 -8.39 2.95
N VAL A 386 7.17 -9.35 2.08
CA VAL A 386 8.53 -9.56 1.57
C VAL A 386 8.77 -8.89 0.20
N ARG A 387 7.71 -8.64 -0.56
CA ARG A 387 7.72 -8.06 -1.91
C ARG A 387 6.53 -7.11 -2.14
N PRO A 388 6.33 -6.07 -1.30
CA PRO A 388 5.21 -5.16 -1.44
C PRO A 388 5.20 -4.51 -2.83
N GLY A 389 4.07 -4.58 -3.53
CA GLY A 389 3.90 -3.99 -4.87
C GLY A 389 4.62 -4.72 -6.00
N LYS A 390 5.39 -5.77 -5.71
CA LYS A 390 6.22 -6.50 -6.70
C LYS A 390 5.72 -7.92 -6.89
N VAL A 391 5.97 -8.46 -8.09
CA VAL A 391 5.73 -9.89 -8.37
C VAL A 391 6.59 -10.75 -7.44
N CYS A 392 5.92 -11.61 -6.69
CA CYS A 392 6.50 -12.53 -5.73
C CYS A 392 6.55 -13.94 -6.33
N GLN A 393 7.76 -14.41 -6.63
CA GLN A 393 7.98 -15.71 -7.27
C GLN A 393 8.11 -16.81 -6.22
N LEU A 394 7.23 -17.80 -6.29
CA LEU A 394 7.07 -18.92 -5.36
C LEU A 394 7.22 -20.27 -6.08
N SER A 395 7.17 -21.36 -5.31
CA SER A 395 7.12 -22.72 -5.82
C SER A 395 6.09 -23.52 -5.02
N LEU A 396 5.21 -24.23 -5.72
CA LEU A 396 4.25 -25.15 -5.12
C LEU A 396 4.38 -26.53 -5.77
N SER A 397 4.71 -27.55 -4.99
CA SER A 397 4.90 -28.92 -5.47
C SER A 397 5.93 -29.05 -6.60
N GLY A 398 6.95 -28.18 -6.63
CA GLY A 398 7.96 -28.12 -7.68
C GLY A 398 7.56 -27.33 -8.93
N HIS A 399 6.35 -26.74 -8.95
CA HIS A 399 5.89 -25.89 -10.05
C HIS A 399 6.08 -24.41 -9.69
N PRO A 400 6.65 -23.59 -10.61
CA PRO A 400 6.79 -22.17 -10.37
C PRO A 400 5.41 -21.50 -10.34
N LEU A 401 5.26 -20.56 -9.42
CA LEU A 401 4.06 -19.76 -9.26
C LEU A 401 4.46 -18.30 -9.02
N ALA A 402 3.63 -17.35 -9.46
CA ALA A 402 3.80 -15.94 -9.11
C ALA A 402 2.56 -15.41 -8.41
N ILE A 403 2.75 -14.51 -7.44
CA ILE A 403 1.69 -13.75 -6.76
C ILE A 403 2.00 -12.26 -6.95
N GLN A 404 1.01 -11.49 -7.35
CA GLN A 404 1.09 -10.03 -7.38
C GLN A 404 0.33 -9.48 -6.17
N THR A 405 0.94 -8.54 -5.46
CA THR A 405 0.27 -7.76 -4.40
C THR A 405 0.41 -6.28 -4.70
N TYR A 406 -0.54 -5.46 -4.26
CA TYR A 406 -0.46 -4.01 -4.36
C TYR A 406 -0.66 -3.38 -2.98
N THR A 407 0.06 -2.29 -2.74
CA THR A 407 -0.02 -1.51 -1.51
C THR A 407 -1.07 -0.42 -1.64
N TRP A 408 -1.74 -0.13 -0.54
CA TRP A 408 -2.52 1.08 -0.42
C TRP A 408 -1.64 2.22 0.09
N ASP A 409 -1.32 3.18 -0.78
CA ASP A 409 -0.30 4.19 -0.47
C ASP A 409 -0.84 5.50 0.10
N LYS A 410 -2.16 5.72 0.07
CA LYS A 410 -2.78 6.99 0.49
C LYS A 410 -2.93 7.15 2.01
N SER A 411 -2.84 6.07 2.75
CA SER A 411 -2.88 6.05 4.22
C SER A 411 -2.00 4.93 4.76
N THR A 412 -1.65 5.02 6.04
CA THR A 412 -0.83 4.04 6.75
C THR A 412 -1.49 3.65 8.06
N TYR A 413 -0.97 2.60 8.71
CA TYR A 413 -1.25 2.25 10.10
C TYR A 413 0.05 2.05 10.87
N GLY A 414 -0.03 2.22 12.20
CA GLY A 414 1.12 2.09 13.09
C GLY A 414 2.31 2.93 12.64
N ASN A 415 3.48 2.31 12.56
CA ASN A 415 4.75 2.94 12.21
C ASN A 415 4.92 3.11 10.68
N GLY A 416 3.93 3.68 10.00
CA GLY A 416 3.98 3.94 8.56
C GLY A 416 3.73 2.71 7.67
N LYS A 417 3.27 1.58 8.23
CA LYS A 417 2.96 0.36 7.48
C LYS A 417 1.78 0.57 6.54
N LYS A 418 1.77 -0.19 5.44
CA LYS A 418 0.80 -0.08 4.36
C LYS A 418 -0.24 -1.19 4.43
N TYR A 419 -1.47 -0.88 4.03
CA TYR A 419 -2.54 -1.87 3.89
C TYR A 419 -2.37 -2.64 2.58
N ILE A 420 -2.85 -3.88 2.54
CA ILE A 420 -2.93 -4.62 1.28
C ILE A 420 -4.13 -4.11 0.47
N ALA A 421 -3.85 -3.61 -0.73
CA ALA A 421 -4.87 -3.11 -1.65
C ALA A 421 -5.48 -4.27 -2.46
N THR A 422 -4.63 -5.13 -3.01
CA THR A 422 -5.08 -6.36 -3.68
C THR A 422 -3.97 -7.39 -3.68
N ALA A 423 -4.36 -8.64 -3.86
CA ALA A 423 -3.48 -9.79 -3.99
C ALA A 423 -4.17 -10.83 -4.87
N TYR A 424 -3.42 -11.42 -5.79
CA TYR A 424 -3.92 -12.51 -6.62
C TYR A 424 -2.75 -13.33 -7.15
N VAL A 425 -3.06 -14.58 -7.49
CA VAL A 425 -2.12 -15.47 -8.18
C VAL A 425 -2.01 -15.04 -9.65
N VAL A 426 -0.80 -14.91 -10.16
CA VAL A 426 -0.54 -14.54 -11.55
C VAL A 426 -0.71 -15.80 -12.40
N SER A 427 -1.72 -15.78 -13.27
CA SER A 427 -1.84 -16.76 -14.35
C SER A 427 -0.78 -16.44 -15.41
N SER A 428 -0.31 -17.44 -16.15
CA SER A 428 0.79 -17.30 -17.14
C SER A 428 0.52 -16.32 -18.28
N THR A 429 -0.67 -15.71 -18.30
CA THR A 429 -1.18 -14.77 -19.31
C THR A 429 -1.33 -13.33 -18.81
N GLN A 430 -0.91 -13.00 -17.57
CA GLN A 430 -0.97 -11.63 -17.00
C GLN A 430 0.40 -10.97 -16.84
#